data_AF-A0AAW9ELI5-F1
#
_entry.id   AF-A0AAW9ELI5-F1
#
_cell.length_a   1.000
_cell.length_b   1.000
_cell.length_c   1.000
_cell.angle_alpha   90.00
_cell.angle_beta   90.00
_cell.angle_gamma   90.00
#
_symmetry.space_group_name_H-M   'P 1'
#
loop_
_entity.id
_entity.type
_entity.pdbx_description
1 polymer ?
#
loop_
_entity_poly.entity_id
_entity_poly.type
_entity_poly.pdbx_seq_one_letter_code
_entity_poly.pdbx_strand_id
1 'polypeptide(L)' 'MSIGIAEAIDTVKEGGKFVITCEGGEVTSLERVRDDQHVLSLAELLDLLREAGFRIDGEDSLLP' A
#
# COMPACT_ATOMS: atom_id res chain seq x y z
N MET A 1 12.85 14.13 1.03
CA MET A 1 13.86 13.80 0.00
C MET A 1 13.06 13.32 -1.19
N SER A 2 13.13 13.98 -2.35
CA SER A 2 12.39 13.55 -3.55
C SER A 2 13.23 12.58 -4.36
N ILE A 3 12.60 11.53 -4.87
CA ILE A 3 13.23 10.56 -5.76
C ILE A 3 12.98 11.04 -7.19
N GLY A 4 14.04 11.18 -7.98
CA GLY A 4 13.88 11.52 -9.39
C GLY A 4 13.13 10.41 -10.13
N ILE A 5 12.19 10.76 -11.00
CA ILE A 5 11.42 9.78 -11.79
C ILE A 5 12.35 8.81 -12.55
N ALA A 6 13.52 9.28 -13.02
CA ALA A 6 14.51 8.43 -13.67
C ALA A 6 15.10 7.35 -12.74
N GLU A 7 15.39 7.70 -11.48
CA GLU A 7 15.90 6.77 -10.46
C GLU A 7 14.83 5.75 -10.06
N ALA A 8 13.58 6.20 -9.96
CA ALA A 8 12.44 5.31 -9.74
C ALA A 8 12.27 4.30 -10.89
N ILE A 9 12.37 4.76 -12.14
CA ILE A 9 12.28 3.91 -13.33
C ILE A 9 13.42 2.89 -13.36
N ASP A 10 14.66 3.31 -13.08
CA ASP A 10 15.81 2.39 -13.10
C ASP A 10 15.68 1.28 -12.04
N THR A 11 15.12 1.60 -10.87
CA THR A 11 14.85 0.59 -9.83
C THR A 11 13.76 -0.40 -10.26
N VAL A 12 12.71 0.06 -10.95
CA VAL A 12 11.59 -0.79 -11.39
C VAL A 12 11.98 -1.73 -12.53
N LYS A 13 13.00 -1.39 -13.33
CA LYS A 13 13.50 -2.23 -14.44
C LYS A 13 14.00 -3.60 -13.97
N GLU A 14 14.33 -3.77 -12.70
CA GLU A 14 14.69 -5.05 -12.09
C GLU A 14 13.52 -6.04 -12.01
N GLY A 15 12.29 -5.58 -12.27
CA GLY A 15 11.07 -6.37 -12.19
C GLY A 15 10.57 -6.57 -10.76
N GLY A 16 9.34 -7.10 -10.63
CA GLY A 16 8.65 -7.26 -9.36
C GLY A 16 7.53 -6.24 -9.15
N LYS A 17 7.09 -6.10 -7.91
CA LYS A 17 6.02 -5.17 -7.51
C LYS A 17 6.62 -4.07 -6.63
N PHE A 18 6.17 -2.84 -6.83
CA PHE A 18 6.65 -1.67 -6.09
C PHE A 18 5.47 -0.83 -5.60
N VAL A 19 5.62 -0.24 -4.41
CA VAL A 19 4.74 0.80 -3.88
C VAL A 19 5.46 2.12 -4.05
N ILE A 20 4.78 3.09 -4.68
CA ILE A 20 5.31 4.43 -4.95
C ILE A 20 4.41 5.42 -4.23
N THR A 21 4.99 6.26 -3.39
CA THR A 21 4.28 7.38 -2.74
C THR A 21 4.57 8.66 -3.51
N CYS A 22 3.51 9.39 -3.86
CA CYS A 22 3.63 10.67 -4.53
C CYS A 22 2.91 11.76 -3.71
N GLU A 23 3.60 12.89 -3.47
CA GLU A 23 3.05 14.05 -2.80
C GLU A 23 3.40 15.31 -3.57
N GLY A 24 2.42 16.19 -3.80
CA GLY A 24 2.67 17.45 -4.52
C GLY A 24 3.16 17.28 -5.97
N GLY A 25 2.91 16.13 -6.60
CA GLY A 25 3.39 15.82 -7.96
C GLY A 25 4.79 15.19 -8.00
N GLU A 26 5.43 15.00 -6.86
CA GLU A 26 6.78 14.42 -6.74
C GLU A 26 6.72 13.04 -6.10
N VAL A 27 7.64 12.15 -6.50
CA VAL A 27 7.81 10.84 -5.84
C VAL A 27 8.56 11.06 -4.52
N THR A 28 7.94 10.71 -3.41
CA THR A 28 8.50 10.86 -2.06
C THR A 28 9.01 9.54 -1.47
N SER A 29 8.52 8.40 -1.96
CA SER A 29 9.06 7.08 -1.60
C SER A 29 8.88 6.05 -2.72
N LEU A 30 9.77 5.06 -2.73
CA LEU A 30 9.69 3.88 -3.58
C LEU A 30 10.15 2.67 -2.77
N GLU A 31 9.29 1.67 -2.64
CA GLU A 31 9.56 0.44 -1.90
C GLU A 31 9.26 -0.78 -2.77
N ARG A 32 10.19 -1.74 -2.81
CA ARG A 32 9.95 -3.04 -3.44
C ARG A 32 9.12 -3.91 -2.50
N VAL A 33 8.01 -4.41 -3.02
CA VAL A 33 7.16 -5.37 -2.30
C VAL A 33 7.87 -6.73 -2.32
N ARG A 34 8.07 -7.31 -1.13
CA ARG A 34 8.63 -8.66 -0.98
C ARG A 34 7.65 -9.73 -1.45
N ASP A 35 8.17 -10.92 -1.74
CA ASP A 35 7.35 -12.04 -2.24
C ASP A 35 6.29 -12.51 -1.24
N ASP A 36 6.52 -12.27 0.06
CA ASP A 36 5.61 -12.59 1.17
C ASP A 36 4.75 -11.40 1.62
N GLN A 37 4.85 -10.26 0.95
CA GLN A 37 4.04 -9.08 1.23
C GLN A 37 2.86 -8.97 0.27
N HIS A 38 1.69 -8.69 0.85
CA HIS A 38 0.47 -8.37 0.11
C HIS A 38 0.19 -6.88 0.22
N VAL A 39 -0.11 -6.25 -0.92
CA VAL A 39 -0.56 -4.86 -0.98
C VAL A 39 -2.07 -4.87 -1.14
N LEU A 40 -2.75 -4.18 -0.23
CA LEU A 40 -4.21 -4.11 -0.18
C LEU A 40 -4.61 -2.65 -0.04
N SER A 41 -5.72 -2.27 -0.64
CA SER A 41 -6.44 -1.08 -0.23
C SER A 41 -6.96 -1.23 1.20
N LEU A 42 -7.27 -0.11 1.84
CA LEU A 42 -7.87 -0.14 3.18
C LEU A 42 -9.17 -0.95 3.20
N ALA A 43 -10.02 -0.82 2.18
CA ALA A 43 -11.28 -1.57 2.09
C ALA A 43 -11.05 -3.09 2.05
N GLU A 44 -10.12 -3.56 1.20
CA GLU A 44 -9.80 -4.98 1.10
C GLU A 44 -9.22 -5.53 2.42
N LEU A 45 -8.40 -4.74 3.12
CA LEU A 45 -7.89 -5.13 4.44
C LEU A 45 -9.02 -5.27 5.46
N LEU A 46 -9.96 -4.32 5.49
CA LEU A 46 -11.09 -4.33 6.44
C LEU A 46 -12.01 -5.53 6.18
N ASP A 47 -12.27 -5.87 4.92
CA ASP A 47 -13.07 -7.04 4.56
C ASP A 47 -12.42 -8.34 5.03
N LEU A 48 -11.10 -8.50 4.82
CA LEU A 48 -10.36 -9.66 5.32
C LEU A 48 -10.38 -9.77 6.85
N LEU A 49 -10.29 -8.63 7.55
CA LEU A 49 -10.39 -8.60 9.01
C LEU A 49 -11.77 -9.07 9.49
N ARG A 50 -12.86 -8.64 8.82
CA ARG A 50 -14.21 -9.12 9.12
C ARG A 50 -14.37 -10.61 8.86
N GLU A 51 -13.89 -11.10 7.72
CA GLU A 51 -13.93 -12.53 7.38
C GLU A 51 -13.15 -13.39 8.39
N ALA A 52 -12.06 -12.86 8.94
CA ALA A 52 -11.29 -13.49 10.01
C ALA A 52 -11.95 -13.38 11.41
N GLY A 53 -13.09 -12.70 11.53
CA GLY A 53 -13.86 -12.57 12.77
C GLY A 53 -13.39 -11.43 13.69
N PHE A 54 -12.57 -10.51 13.19
CA PHE A 54 -12.22 -9.30 13.95
C PHE A 54 -13.37 -8.29 13.92
N ARG A 55 -13.53 -7.57 15.03
CA ARG A 55 -14.40 -6.40 15.14
C ARG A 55 -13.59 -5.14 14.85
N ILE A 56 -14.08 -4.28 13.96
CA ILE A 56 -13.43 -3.02 13.62
C ILE A 56 -14.11 -1.88 14.38
N ASP A 57 -13.43 -1.35 15.39
CA ASP A 57 -13.94 -0.21 16.15
C ASP A 57 -14.00 1.06 15.26
N GLY A 58 -15.11 1.81 15.38
CA GLY A 58 -15.44 2.97 14.57
C GLY A 58 -16.41 2.66 13.43
N GLU A 59 -16.09 1.66 12.60
CA GLU A 59 -16.92 1.31 11.43
C GLU A 59 -18.08 0.37 11.82
N ASP A 60 -17.79 -0.66 12.62
CA ASP A 60 -18.81 -1.61 13.11
C ASP A 60 -19.47 -1.13 14.41
N SER A 61 -18.99 -0.03 15.01
CA SER A 61 -19.56 0.57 16.23
C SER A 61 -20.93 1.24 16.01
N LEU A 62 -21.35 1.39 14.75
CA LEU A 62 -22.66 1.91 14.36
C LEU A 62 -23.68 0.81 14.03
N LEU A 63 -23.27 -0.45 14.03
CA LEU A 63 -24.18 -1.59 13.90
C LEU A 63 -24.67 -2.02 15.30
N PRO A 64 -25.99 -2.24 15.47
CA PRO A 64 -26.63 -2.47 16.76
C PRO A 64 -26.15 -3.74 17.49
#